data_AF-A0AAW1MK86-F1
#
_entry.id   AF-A0AAW1MK86-F1
#
_cell.length_a   1.000
_cell.length_b   1.000
_cell.length_c   1.000
_cell.angle_alpha   90.00
_cell.angle_beta   90.00
_cell.angle_gamma   90.00
#
_symmetry.space_group_name_H-M   'P 1'
#
loop_
_entity.id
_entity.type
_entity.pdbx_description
1 polymer ?
#
loop_
_entity_poly.entity_id
_entity_poly.type
_entity_poly.pdbx_seq_one_letter_code
_entity_poly.pdbx_strand_id
1 'polypeptide(L)'
;MLKRKHLYSQLQDGFSVFTVHVAVTTWRDSGHPKMQQVVHEEGAAYEPTIRSYDDLFPALPESNIASHNANSMGQWNKIMKVGTSTITQVFRVPYEERKLDHSEKFGEGESLQTCATIMKDTGARIEISSSKDQSLTFLVTGKTNEVLEARRKILTHFQTQASKQILIPKEHHRWILGKKGERLRELEKVTATKISVPLMNDPSDKITITGTKDGIEKAEHEIRITSDEQSKKAFERVTVPKIYHPFIVGAQNEKLNQMINETGARINVPPPSVNKDEIVIAGEKEGVLAAKTRIEAIYKEMEKKCTTVSVEVNKSQHKYCRNATARFQHRHNNTGTITLRGPHEKLGVALNIVYDKANSVSATDVEAPAWIHKYIIGRKGANIKEITKDSPKVHVEFTDKENKIKIEGPPEEVEKTKEKIDSIFDR
;
A
#
# COMPACT_ATOMS: atom_id res chain seq x y z
N MET A 1 26.59 -65.92 -5.78
CA MET A 1 25.47 -65.06 -6.25
C MET A 1 26.08 -63.90 -7.04
N LEU A 2 26.33 -64.03 -8.36
CA LEU A 2 25.40 -63.69 -9.47
C LEU A 2 24.62 -62.38 -9.19
N LYS A 3 24.59 -61.33 -10.01
CA LYS A 3 25.13 -61.06 -11.36
C LYS A 3 25.04 -59.53 -11.57
N ARG A 4 26.17 -58.88 -11.81
CA ARG A 4 26.32 -57.66 -12.65
C ARG A 4 26.64 -58.15 -14.08
N LYS A 5 26.38 -57.30 -15.10
CA LYS A 5 26.53 -57.47 -16.57
C LYS A 5 25.21 -57.84 -17.27
N HIS A 6 24.83 -57.37 -18.45
CA HIS A 6 25.27 -56.31 -19.40
C HIS A 6 24.36 -56.49 -20.63
N LEU A 7 23.93 -55.43 -21.32
CA LEU A 7 23.68 -55.35 -22.77
C LEU A 7 23.29 -53.89 -23.09
N TYR A 8 24.22 -53.03 -23.50
CA TYR A 8 24.62 -52.69 -24.90
C TYR A 8 23.46 -52.07 -25.70
N SER A 9 23.40 -50.76 -26.03
CA SER A 9 24.30 -49.84 -26.79
C SER A 9 23.98 -49.76 -28.29
N GLN A 10 23.92 -48.50 -28.75
CA GLN A 10 23.86 -47.93 -30.12
C GLN A 10 22.45 -47.82 -30.75
N LEU A 11 22.01 -46.64 -31.20
CA LEU A 11 22.58 -45.82 -32.28
C LEU A 11 22.18 -44.33 -32.18
N GLN A 12 23.08 -43.47 -32.69
CA GLN A 12 23.01 -42.01 -32.78
C GLN A 12 22.02 -41.53 -33.86
N ASP A 13 21.45 -40.33 -33.68
CA ASP A 13 21.78 -39.12 -34.46
C ASP A 13 20.65 -38.07 -34.36
N GLY A 14 21.04 -36.78 -34.25
CA GLY A 14 20.16 -35.66 -34.60
C GLY A 14 19.73 -34.71 -33.47
N PHE A 15 20.65 -34.22 -32.63
CA PHE A 15 20.40 -32.98 -31.88
C PHE A 15 20.78 -31.78 -32.75
N SER A 16 19.77 -31.08 -33.26
CA SER A 16 19.91 -29.80 -33.96
C SER A 16 20.13 -28.68 -32.94
N VAL A 17 21.27 -28.02 -33.08
CA VAL A 17 21.68 -26.82 -32.36
C VAL A 17 21.04 -25.61 -33.05
N PHE A 18 20.13 -24.91 -32.37
CA PHE A 18 19.72 -23.56 -32.76
C PHE A 18 20.40 -22.54 -31.84
N THR A 19 21.60 -22.13 -32.26
CA THR A 19 22.28 -20.92 -31.78
C THR A 19 21.71 -19.74 -32.56
N VAL A 20 21.01 -18.83 -31.90
CA VAL A 20 20.58 -17.55 -32.49
C VAL A 20 21.78 -16.60 -32.49
N HIS A 21 22.20 -16.24 -33.71
CA HIS A 21 23.21 -15.23 -34.00
C HIS A 21 22.73 -13.84 -33.55
N VAL A 22 23.51 -13.17 -32.71
CA VAL A 22 23.47 -11.70 -32.56
C VAL A 22 24.62 -11.14 -33.40
N ALA A 23 24.27 -10.40 -34.45
CA ALA A 23 25.22 -9.73 -35.32
C ALA A 23 25.83 -8.51 -34.59
N VAL A 24 27.15 -8.54 -34.40
CA VAL A 24 27.96 -7.37 -34.05
C VAL A 24 28.65 -6.91 -35.33
N THR A 25 28.23 -5.77 -35.88
CA THR A 25 28.89 -5.13 -37.02
C THR A 25 29.96 -4.17 -36.53
N THR A 26 31.21 -4.58 -36.71
CA THR A 26 32.41 -3.74 -36.64
C THR A 26 32.56 -2.92 -37.92
N TRP A 27 32.82 -1.61 -37.80
CA TRP A 27 33.33 -0.79 -38.89
C TRP A 27 34.76 -0.35 -38.60
N ARG A 28 35.60 -0.48 -39.62
CA ARG A 28 37.04 -0.22 -39.61
C ARG A 28 37.34 1.14 -40.25
N ASP A 29 38.37 1.73 -39.69
CA ASP A 29 39.00 3.03 -39.88
C ASP A 29 39.63 3.26 -41.28
N SER A 30 39.60 4.52 -41.75
CA SER A 30 40.56 5.09 -42.70
C SER A 30 40.40 6.62 -42.83
N GLY A 31 41.44 7.39 -42.46
CA GLY A 31 41.82 8.64 -43.17
C GLY A 31 41.92 9.95 -42.38
N HIS A 32 43.13 10.23 -41.86
CA HIS A 32 43.62 11.51 -41.31
C HIS A 32 43.68 12.67 -42.34
N PRO A 33 43.66 13.96 -41.94
CA PRO A 33 44.86 14.68 -41.43
C PRO A 33 44.57 15.65 -40.25
N LYS A 34 45.28 15.51 -39.11
CA LYS A 34 46.34 16.41 -38.60
C LYS A 34 46.05 17.92 -38.71
N MET A 35 45.55 18.48 -37.60
CA MET A 35 45.89 19.84 -37.15
C MET A 35 46.27 19.80 -35.67
N GLN A 36 47.35 20.52 -35.36
CA GLN A 36 48.03 20.64 -34.08
C GLN A 36 47.08 21.03 -32.94
N GLN A 37 47.11 20.27 -31.84
CA GLN A 37 46.54 20.68 -30.58
C GLN A 37 47.64 20.66 -29.52
N VAL A 38 47.93 21.85 -29.00
CA VAL A 38 48.88 22.10 -27.92
C VAL A 38 48.26 21.61 -26.62
N VAL A 39 49.00 20.75 -25.93
CA VAL A 39 48.72 20.26 -24.58
C VAL A 39 48.93 21.41 -23.59
N HIS A 40 47.92 21.71 -22.78
CA HIS A 40 48.10 22.37 -21.49
C HIS A 40 47.35 21.55 -20.44
N GLU A 41 48.12 21.05 -19.47
CA GLU A 41 47.69 20.26 -18.33
C GLU A 41 46.82 21.07 -17.34
N GLU A 42 45.78 20.38 -16.88
CA GLU A 42 45.29 20.26 -15.50
C GLU A 42 45.05 21.52 -14.65
N GLY A 43 43.76 21.84 -14.50
CA GLY A 43 43.22 22.63 -13.39
C GLY A 43 41.96 21.94 -12.85
N ALA A 44 42.16 20.94 -11.99
CA ALA A 44 41.07 20.22 -11.32
C ALA A 44 40.27 21.16 -10.41
N ALA A 45 38.94 21.04 -10.49
CA ALA A 45 38.00 21.71 -9.61
C ALA A 45 38.25 21.30 -8.15
N TYR A 46 38.49 22.29 -7.30
CA TYR A 46 38.59 22.10 -5.86
C TYR A 46 37.18 21.84 -5.28
N GLU A 47 36.89 20.58 -5.00
CA GLU A 47 35.79 20.16 -4.14
C GLU A 47 36.23 20.38 -2.68
N PRO A 48 35.58 21.26 -1.89
CA PRO A 48 35.90 21.36 -0.48
C PRO A 48 35.29 20.14 0.22
N THR A 49 36.08 19.09 0.36
CA THR A 49 35.84 18.10 1.42
C THR A 49 35.74 18.86 2.73
N ILE A 50 34.57 18.84 3.37
CA ILE A 50 34.42 19.33 4.74
C ILE A 50 35.18 18.34 5.63
N ARG A 51 36.49 18.54 5.75
CA ARG A 51 37.34 17.87 6.73
C ARG A 51 36.84 18.34 8.09
N SER A 52 36.28 17.41 8.85
CA SER A 52 35.89 17.64 10.25
C SER A 52 37.13 18.05 11.04
N TYR A 53 36.99 18.99 11.99
CA TYR A 53 38.07 19.47 12.86
C TYR A 53 38.79 18.33 13.61
N ASP A 54 38.11 17.20 13.81
CA ASP A 54 38.67 15.95 14.36
C ASP A 54 39.82 15.35 13.51
N ASP A 55 39.85 15.57 12.19
CA ASP A 55 40.92 15.05 11.31
C ASP A 55 42.19 15.92 11.33
N LEU A 56 42.08 17.19 11.76
CA LEU A 56 43.18 18.16 11.74
C LEU A 56 43.93 18.25 13.08
N PHE A 57 43.32 17.78 14.17
CA PHE A 57 43.94 17.69 15.50
C PHE A 57 43.56 16.37 16.19
N PRO A 58 44.23 15.26 15.84
CA PRO A 58 44.09 14.00 16.58
C PRO A 58 44.57 14.23 18.02
N ALA A 59 43.73 13.90 19.00
CA ALA A 59 44.13 13.93 20.40
C ALA A 59 45.37 13.05 20.61
N LEU A 60 46.37 13.56 21.34
CA LEU A 60 47.57 12.81 21.69
C LEU A 60 47.18 11.51 22.42
N PRO A 61 47.84 10.37 22.14
CA PRO A 61 47.54 9.12 22.83
C PRO A 61 47.83 9.29 24.33
N GLU A 62 46.80 9.13 25.16
CA GLU A 62 46.94 9.04 26.61
C GLU A 62 47.84 7.84 26.95
N SER A 63 48.88 8.12 27.72
CA SER A 63 49.78 7.12 28.28
C SER A 63 49.00 6.11 29.12
N ASN A 64 49.12 4.85 28.69
CA ASN A 64 48.61 3.63 29.29
C ASN A 64 48.85 3.55 30.82
N ILE A 65 47.77 3.44 31.61
CA ILE A 65 47.79 2.75 32.91
C ILE A 65 46.67 1.71 32.90
N ALA A 66 47.07 0.47 33.14
CA ALA A 66 46.28 -0.73 32.92
C ALA A 66 45.28 -1.05 34.05
N SER A 67 44.22 -1.75 33.61
CA SER A 67 43.48 -2.86 34.27
C SER A 67 42.54 -2.58 35.46
N HIS A 68 41.23 -2.85 35.29
CA HIS A 68 40.62 -4.15 35.59
C HIS A 68 39.09 -4.22 35.31
N ASN A 69 38.69 -5.42 34.85
CA ASN A 69 37.40 -6.12 34.96
C ASN A 69 36.18 -5.74 34.09
N ALA A 70 35.76 -6.76 33.33
CA ALA A 70 34.52 -6.87 32.57
C ALA A 70 33.37 -7.40 33.45
N ASN A 71 32.18 -6.82 33.30
CA ASN A 71 30.94 -7.59 33.10
C ASN A 71 29.73 -6.71 32.71
N SER A 72 29.10 -7.09 31.59
CA SER A 72 27.65 -7.20 31.37
C SER A 72 26.69 -6.00 31.57
N MET A 73 25.98 -5.70 30.48
CA MET A 73 24.69 -4.95 30.34
C MET A 73 24.71 -3.42 30.37
N GLY A 74 24.16 -2.84 29.29
CA GLY A 74 23.59 -1.48 29.29
C GLY A 74 23.98 -0.63 28.10
N GLN A 75 23.32 -0.83 26.95
CA GLN A 75 23.29 0.12 25.85
C GLN A 75 22.69 1.47 26.30
N TRP A 76 23.52 2.49 26.56
CA TRP A 76 23.06 3.89 26.48
C TRP A 76 24.19 4.92 26.29
N ASN A 77 25.14 4.67 25.38
CA ASN A 77 26.07 5.74 24.96
C ASN A 77 25.83 6.12 23.51
N LYS A 78 24.63 6.68 23.25
CA LYS A 78 24.47 7.60 22.14
C LYS A 78 24.99 8.94 22.65
N ILE A 79 26.29 9.17 22.48
CA ILE A 79 26.91 10.48 22.63
C ILE A 79 26.11 11.40 21.70
N MET A 80 25.21 12.20 22.28
CA MET A 80 24.61 13.31 21.56
C MET A 80 25.78 14.22 21.21
N LYS A 81 26.24 14.19 19.96
CA LYS A 81 27.06 15.26 19.41
C LYS A 81 26.18 16.51 19.49
N VAL A 82 26.35 17.28 20.57
CA VAL A 82 25.83 18.63 20.67
C VAL A 82 26.63 19.45 19.67
N GLY A 83 26.24 19.33 18.39
CA GLY A 83 26.61 20.31 17.39
C GLY A 83 26.12 21.64 17.93
N THR A 84 27.00 22.64 17.95
CA THR A 84 26.63 24.00 18.29
C THR A 84 25.36 24.36 17.51
N SER A 85 24.30 24.77 18.21
CA SER A 85 22.98 25.04 17.60
C SER A 85 22.98 26.25 16.65
N THR A 86 24.16 26.85 16.43
CA THR A 86 24.42 28.04 15.66
C THR A 86 25.14 27.69 14.37
N ILE A 87 24.56 28.07 13.24
CA ILE A 87 25.16 27.94 11.91
C ILE A 87 25.55 29.34 11.40
N THR A 88 26.62 29.40 10.61
CA THR A 88 27.02 30.61 9.87
C THR A 88 26.88 30.35 8.37
N GLN A 89 26.12 31.19 7.68
CA GLN A 89 25.99 31.15 6.22
C GLN A 89 26.60 32.42 5.62
N VAL A 90 27.42 32.24 4.58
CA VAL A 90 28.00 33.33 3.81
C VAL A 90 27.50 33.25 2.38
N PHE A 91 27.01 34.36 1.84
CA PHE A 91 26.63 34.44 0.43
C PHE A 91 26.92 35.82 -0.14
N ARG A 92 27.21 35.86 -1.44
CA ARG A 92 27.56 37.07 -2.18
C ARG A 92 26.46 37.39 -3.17
N VAL A 93 26.01 38.64 -3.17
CA VAL A 93 25.09 39.20 -4.16
C VAL A 93 25.92 40.06 -5.12
N PRO A 94 26.15 39.60 -6.36
CA PRO A 94 26.89 40.37 -7.36
C PRO A 94 26.10 41.62 -7.78
N TYR A 95 26.80 42.61 -8.33
CA TYR A 95 26.22 43.90 -8.67
C TYR A 95 25.06 43.78 -9.67
N GLU A 96 25.16 42.88 -10.66
CA GLU A 96 24.11 42.68 -11.68
C GLU A 96 22.80 42.15 -11.09
N GLU A 97 22.87 41.44 -9.98
CA GLU A 97 21.70 40.86 -9.32
C GLU A 97 21.14 41.76 -8.24
N ARG A 98 21.72 42.95 -8.02
CA ARG A 98 21.26 43.89 -7.00
C ARG A 98 19.99 44.61 -7.46
N LYS A 99 19.03 44.80 -6.55
CA LYS A 99 17.92 45.72 -6.78
C LYS A 99 18.50 47.14 -6.89
N LEU A 100 18.50 47.71 -8.08
CA LEU A 100 18.84 49.12 -8.32
C LEU A 100 17.71 49.98 -7.74
N ASP A 101 17.88 50.51 -6.53
CA ASP A 101 17.05 51.62 -6.08
C ASP A 101 17.54 52.91 -6.77
N HIS A 102 16.59 53.70 -7.29
CA HIS A 102 16.82 54.98 -7.99
C HIS A 102 17.34 56.08 -7.05
N SER A 103 18.43 55.81 -6.35
CA SER A 103 19.15 56.77 -5.53
C SER A 103 20.62 56.68 -5.93
N GLU A 104 21.08 57.65 -6.72
CA GLU A 104 22.49 57.88 -7.04
C GLU A 104 23.34 58.28 -5.80
N LYS A 105 22.83 58.07 -4.58
CA LYS A 105 23.62 58.11 -3.35
C LYS A 105 23.89 56.69 -2.86
N PHE A 106 24.95 56.11 -3.42
CA PHE A 106 25.63 54.94 -2.88
C PHE A 106 26.03 55.22 -1.42
N GLY A 107 25.32 54.63 -0.46
CA GLY A 107 25.51 54.91 0.95
C GLY A 107 25.24 53.66 1.79
N GLU A 108 26.28 53.19 2.48
CA GLU A 108 26.28 52.07 3.42
C GLU A 108 25.10 52.10 4.42
N GLY A 109 24.54 53.28 4.72
CA GLY A 109 23.51 53.49 5.73
C GLY A 109 22.18 52.75 5.50
N GLU A 110 21.59 52.80 4.31
CA GLU A 110 20.27 52.18 4.05
C GLU A 110 20.36 50.65 4.06
N SER A 111 21.47 50.12 3.54
CA SER A 111 21.79 48.69 3.56
C SER A 111 22.02 48.20 5.00
N LEU A 112 22.78 48.95 5.79
CA LEU A 112 23.00 48.67 7.22
C LEU A 112 21.70 48.76 8.03
N GLN A 113 20.84 49.76 7.76
CA GLN A 113 19.57 49.93 8.45
C GLN A 113 18.58 48.81 8.14
N THR A 114 18.51 48.40 6.87
CA THR A 114 17.68 47.25 6.46
C THR A 114 18.16 45.98 7.15
N CYS A 115 19.46 45.71 7.17
CA CYS A 115 19.99 44.55 7.88
C CYS A 115 19.82 44.64 9.39
N ALA A 116 19.91 45.82 10.01
CA ALA A 116 19.60 46.01 11.43
C ALA A 116 18.14 45.66 11.75
N THR A 117 17.21 46.03 10.85
CA THR A 117 15.79 45.65 10.96
C THR A 117 15.63 44.14 10.85
N ILE A 118 16.28 43.51 9.87
CA ILE A 118 16.23 42.05 9.68
C ILE A 118 16.86 41.32 10.89
N MET A 119 17.99 41.81 11.43
CA MET A 119 18.61 41.26 12.64
C MET A 119 17.67 41.31 13.84
N LYS A 120 16.99 42.44 14.05
CA LYS A 120 16.03 42.61 15.15
C LYS A 120 14.83 41.67 15.01
N ASP A 121 14.32 41.50 13.79
CA ASP A 121 13.16 40.65 13.54
C ASP A 121 13.47 39.15 13.64
N THR A 122 14.65 38.73 13.18
CA THR A 122 15.00 37.31 13.05
C THR A 122 15.82 36.78 14.21
N GLY A 123 16.49 37.66 14.97
CA GLY A 123 17.42 37.29 16.04
C GLY A 123 18.77 36.77 15.54
N ALA A 124 19.00 36.71 14.23
CA ALA A 124 20.29 36.35 13.65
C ALA A 124 21.24 37.56 13.65
N ARG A 125 22.55 37.30 13.78
CA ARG A 125 23.61 38.29 13.59
C ARG A 125 23.95 38.37 12.09
N ILE A 126 23.84 39.55 11.51
CA ILE A 126 24.10 39.80 10.08
C ILE A 126 25.23 40.82 9.97
N GLU A 127 26.31 40.43 9.29
CA GLU A 127 27.40 41.33 8.90
C GLU A 127 27.39 41.48 7.39
N ILE A 128 27.59 42.71 6.89
CA ILE A 128 27.63 43.02 5.47
C ILE A 128 29.00 43.62 5.17
N SER A 129 29.63 43.17 4.09
CA SER A 129 30.80 43.83 3.52
C SER A 129 30.55 44.17 2.05
N SER A 130 30.98 45.36 1.63
CA SER A 130 31.00 45.76 0.23
C SER A 130 32.39 45.56 -0.35
N SER A 131 32.46 44.91 -1.51
CA SER A 131 33.70 44.71 -2.25
C SER A 131 33.94 45.84 -3.26
N LYS A 132 35.17 45.96 -3.78
CA LYS A 132 35.57 47.00 -4.76
C LYS A 132 34.78 46.92 -6.08
N ASP A 133 34.24 45.76 -6.38
CA ASP A 133 33.36 45.48 -7.52
C ASP A 133 31.88 45.81 -7.24
N GLN A 134 31.61 46.50 -6.12
CA GLN A 134 30.26 46.83 -5.64
C GLN A 134 29.38 45.62 -5.30
N SER A 135 29.96 44.41 -5.22
CA SER A 135 29.25 43.23 -4.72
C SER A 135 29.08 43.30 -3.19
N LEU A 136 27.94 42.82 -2.70
CA LEU A 136 27.65 42.74 -1.26
C LEU A 136 27.85 41.30 -0.80
N THR A 137 28.61 41.11 0.28
CA THR A 137 28.77 39.81 0.95
C THR A 137 28.08 39.87 2.29
N PHE A 138 27.19 38.91 2.55
CA PHE A 138 26.45 38.79 3.79
C PHE A 138 26.95 37.58 4.58
N LEU A 139 27.29 37.79 5.84
CA LEU A 139 27.61 36.75 6.82
C LEU A 139 26.49 36.72 7.86
N VAL A 140 25.74 35.63 7.90
CA VAL A 140 24.57 35.45 8.77
C VAL A 140 24.87 34.34 9.76
N THR A 141 24.90 34.65 11.05
CA THR A 141 25.18 33.70 12.14
C THR A 141 24.02 33.66 13.12
N GLY A 142 23.54 32.46 13.47
CA GLY A 142 22.41 32.29 14.40
C GLY A 142 21.89 30.86 14.41
N LYS A 143 20.71 30.60 14.99
CA LYS A 143 20.07 29.28 14.88
C LYS A 143 19.65 28.98 13.44
N THR A 144 19.51 27.71 13.09
CA THR A 144 19.13 27.29 11.72
C THR A 144 17.87 27.98 11.20
N ASN A 145 16.82 28.10 12.02
CA ASN A 145 15.58 28.77 11.63
C ASN A 145 15.75 30.28 11.45
N GLU A 146 16.50 30.93 12.34
CA GLU A 146 16.76 32.38 12.33
C GLU A 146 17.59 32.74 11.10
N VAL A 147 18.63 31.95 10.79
CA VAL A 147 19.49 32.13 9.62
C VAL A 147 18.72 31.94 8.31
N LEU A 148 17.83 30.95 8.23
CA LEU A 148 16.99 30.74 7.03
C LEU A 148 16.06 31.94 6.78
N GLU A 149 15.41 32.44 7.83
CA GLU A 149 14.51 33.60 7.73
C GLU A 149 15.27 34.90 7.41
N ALA A 150 16.43 35.10 8.04
CA ALA A 150 17.32 36.23 7.76
C ALA A 150 17.79 36.20 6.31
N ARG A 151 18.29 35.05 5.84
CA ARG A 151 18.71 34.85 4.44
C ARG A 151 17.57 35.19 3.49
N ARG A 152 16.36 34.69 3.73
CA ARG A 152 15.19 35.00 2.88
C ARG A 152 14.93 36.50 2.81
N LYS A 153 14.87 37.19 3.96
CA LYS A 153 14.62 38.64 4.00
C LYS A 153 15.72 39.42 3.27
N ILE A 154 17.00 39.07 3.49
CA ILE A 154 18.13 39.71 2.81
C ILE A 154 18.00 39.55 1.30
N LEU A 155 17.78 38.32 0.82
CA LEU A 155 17.61 38.04 -0.60
C LEU A 155 16.41 38.80 -1.21
N THR A 156 15.30 38.94 -0.48
CA THR A 156 14.14 39.72 -0.94
C THR A 156 14.44 41.22 -1.09
N HIS A 157 15.24 41.80 -0.19
CA HIS A 157 15.52 43.24 -0.18
C HIS A 157 16.70 43.65 -1.06
N PHE A 158 17.77 42.85 -1.10
CA PHE A 158 19.03 43.21 -1.75
C PHE A 158 19.19 42.64 -3.15
N GLN A 159 18.44 41.60 -3.51
CA GLN A 159 18.53 40.95 -4.82
C GLN A 159 17.28 41.25 -5.66
N THR A 160 17.48 41.39 -6.97
CA THR A 160 16.43 41.60 -7.96
C THR A 160 15.45 40.44 -7.92
N GLN A 161 14.17 40.78 -7.77
CA GLN A 161 13.09 39.81 -7.77
C GLN A 161 12.65 39.57 -9.22
N ALA A 162 12.52 38.30 -9.59
CA ALA A 162 11.88 37.87 -10.81
C ALA A 162 10.56 37.15 -10.48
N SER A 163 9.72 36.97 -11.49
CA SER A 163 8.50 36.17 -11.39
C SER A 163 8.45 35.19 -12.54
N LYS A 164 8.15 33.92 -12.24
CA LYS A 164 7.98 32.87 -13.25
C LYS A 164 6.65 32.19 -13.02
N GLN A 165 5.95 31.92 -14.11
CA GLN A 165 4.70 31.15 -14.11
C GLN A 165 4.97 29.77 -14.66
N ILE A 166 4.50 28.75 -13.94
CA ILE A 166 4.55 27.36 -14.37
C ILE A 166 3.14 26.79 -14.48
N LEU A 167 2.91 25.97 -15.49
CA LEU A 167 1.65 25.26 -15.68
C LEU A 167 1.72 23.92 -14.96
N ILE A 168 0.84 23.73 -13.98
CA ILE A 168 0.72 22.48 -13.22
C ILE A 168 -0.75 22.13 -13.11
N PRO A 169 -1.16 20.89 -13.43
CA PRO A 169 -2.56 20.46 -13.30
C PRO A 169 -3.12 20.75 -11.91
N LYS A 170 -4.33 21.33 -11.85
CA LYS A 170 -5.04 21.63 -10.59
C LYS A 170 -5.18 20.45 -9.64
N GLU A 171 -5.21 19.23 -10.16
CA GLU A 171 -5.24 18.01 -9.35
C GLU A 171 -4.02 18.00 -8.42
N HIS A 172 -2.83 18.27 -8.96
CA HIS A 172 -1.56 18.23 -8.22
C HIS A 172 -1.37 19.37 -7.21
N HIS A 173 -2.14 20.46 -7.32
CA HIS A 173 -2.04 21.63 -6.42
C HIS A 173 -2.22 21.26 -4.95
N ARG A 174 -3.12 20.30 -4.64
CA ARG A 174 -3.34 19.83 -3.27
C ARG A 174 -2.09 19.23 -2.64
N TRP A 175 -1.29 18.53 -3.44
CA TRP A 175 -0.06 17.89 -2.98
C TRP A 175 1.08 18.89 -2.81
N ILE A 176 1.14 19.91 -3.66
CA ILE A 176 2.10 21.02 -3.53
C ILE A 176 1.82 21.83 -2.26
N LEU A 177 0.54 22.11 -1.97
CA LEU A 177 0.14 22.76 -0.73
C LEU A 177 0.49 21.91 0.51
N GLY A 178 0.22 20.60 0.43
CA GLY A 178 0.41 19.67 1.54
C GLY A 178 -0.67 19.79 2.62
N LYS A 179 -0.50 19.07 3.73
CA LYS A 179 -1.45 19.09 4.86
C LYS A 179 -1.44 20.51 5.48
N LYS A 180 -2.55 21.24 5.34
CA LYS A 180 -2.70 22.63 5.85
C LYS A 180 -1.67 23.64 5.31
N GLY A 181 -1.08 23.42 4.13
CA GLY A 181 -0.07 24.35 3.59
C GLY A 181 1.35 24.15 4.12
N GLU A 182 1.61 23.09 4.90
CA GLU A 182 2.92 22.83 5.49
C GLU A 182 4.03 22.70 4.44
N ARG A 183 3.79 21.91 3.38
CA ARG A 183 4.78 21.69 2.32
C ARG A 183 5.07 22.95 1.52
N LEU A 184 4.03 23.73 1.21
CA LEU A 184 4.21 25.03 0.54
C LEU A 184 5.08 25.96 1.39
N ARG A 185 4.75 26.09 2.68
CA ARG A 185 5.48 26.96 3.61
C ARG A 185 6.94 26.52 3.77
N GLU A 186 7.19 25.21 3.83
CA GLU A 186 8.54 24.66 3.88
C GLU A 186 9.31 24.98 2.59
N LEU A 187 8.69 24.77 1.42
CA LEU A 187 9.30 25.08 0.13
C LEU A 187 9.62 26.57 0.00
N GLU A 188 8.71 27.47 0.38
CA GLU A 188 8.95 28.92 0.42
C GLU A 188 10.10 29.29 1.36
N LYS A 189 10.21 28.62 2.51
CA LYS A 189 11.28 28.86 3.50
C LYS A 189 12.65 28.42 2.97
N VAL A 190 12.72 27.25 2.33
CA VAL A 190 13.96 26.67 1.80
C VAL A 190 14.44 27.41 0.55
N THR A 191 13.52 27.75 -0.36
CA THR A 191 13.84 28.41 -1.63
C THR A 191 13.90 29.93 -1.54
N ALA A 192 13.51 30.51 -0.39
CA ALA A 192 13.38 31.94 -0.19
C ALA A 192 12.50 32.63 -1.25
N THR A 193 11.46 31.94 -1.73
CA THR A 193 10.50 32.45 -2.71
C THR A 193 9.11 32.61 -2.11
N LYS A 194 8.25 33.34 -2.82
CA LYS A 194 6.81 33.45 -2.57
C LYS A 194 6.08 32.70 -3.68
N ILE A 195 5.31 31.68 -3.31
CA ILE A 195 4.65 30.79 -4.25
C ILE A 195 3.14 31.01 -4.12
N SER A 196 2.54 31.60 -5.16
CA SER A 196 1.11 31.83 -5.24
C SER A 196 0.44 30.70 -6.02
N VAL A 197 -0.27 29.83 -5.31
CA VAL A 197 -1.09 28.76 -5.89
C VAL A 197 -2.53 29.27 -6.02
N PRO A 198 -3.14 29.23 -7.23
CA PRO A 198 -4.54 29.63 -7.42
C PRO A 198 -5.49 28.71 -6.65
N LEU A 199 -6.66 29.23 -6.27
CA LEU A 199 -7.69 28.43 -5.58
C LEU A 199 -8.39 27.47 -6.54
N MET A 200 -8.96 26.39 -5.99
CA MET A 200 -9.70 25.38 -6.76
C MET A 200 -10.90 25.92 -7.56
N ASN A 201 -11.43 27.09 -7.20
CA ASN A 201 -12.56 27.74 -7.89
C ASN A 201 -12.12 28.61 -9.07
N ASP A 202 -10.82 28.89 -9.18
CA ASP A 202 -10.24 29.64 -10.29
C ASP A 202 -9.86 28.63 -11.39
N PRO A 203 -10.23 28.85 -12.67
CA PRO A 203 -9.86 27.96 -13.76
C PRO A 203 -8.36 28.02 -14.12
N SER A 204 -7.57 28.87 -13.44
CA SER A 204 -6.15 29.01 -13.72
C SER A 204 -5.32 27.83 -13.17
N ASP A 205 -4.68 27.09 -14.07
CA ASP A 205 -3.69 26.05 -13.75
C ASP A 205 -2.26 26.61 -13.56
N LYS A 206 -2.12 27.93 -13.40
CA LYS A 206 -0.83 28.64 -13.37
C LYS A 206 -0.39 28.95 -11.94
N ILE A 207 0.70 28.34 -11.51
CA ILE A 207 1.37 28.69 -10.25
C ILE A 207 2.38 29.80 -10.53
N THR A 208 2.33 30.88 -9.76
CA THR A 208 3.26 32.01 -9.88
C THR A 208 4.29 31.95 -8.75
N ILE A 209 5.57 31.88 -9.12
CA ILE A 209 6.69 31.88 -8.19
C ILE A 209 7.39 33.23 -8.31
N THR A 210 7.50 33.96 -7.22
CA THR A 210 8.18 35.25 -7.16
C THR A 210 9.34 35.17 -6.17
N GLY A 211 10.53 35.56 -6.59
CA GLY A 211 11.72 35.43 -5.75
C GLY A 211 13.00 35.77 -6.50
N THR A 212 14.12 35.32 -5.95
CA THR A 212 15.42 35.39 -6.63
C THR A 212 15.49 34.38 -7.77
N LYS A 213 16.35 34.62 -8.76
CA LYS A 213 16.50 33.74 -9.93
C LYS A 213 16.81 32.28 -9.51
N ASP A 214 17.76 32.09 -8.61
CA ASP A 214 18.14 30.77 -8.06
C ASP A 214 17.00 30.13 -7.26
N GLY A 215 16.28 30.92 -6.45
CA GLY A 215 15.14 30.43 -5.68
C GLY A 215 13.99 29.95 -6.55
N ILE A 216 13.70 30.67 -7.64
CA ILE A 216 12.64 30.32 -8.58
C ILE A 216 12.94 29.00 -9.28
N GLU A 217 14.17 28.80 -9.75
CA GLU A 217 14.57 27.57 -10.44
C GLU A 217 14.47 26.35 -9.51
N LYS A 218 14.92 26.48 -8.26
CA LYS A 218 14.79 25.44 -7.25
C LYS A 218 13.34 25.13 -6.90
N ALA A 219 12.52 26.16 -6.69
CA ALA A 219 11.10 26.01 -6.38
C ALA A 219 10.35 25.35 -7.55
N GLU A 220 10.62 25.78 -8.79
CA GLU A 220 10.07 25.17 -9.98
C GLU A 220 10.44 23.70 -10.09
N HIS A 221 11.72 23.37 -9.90
CA HIS A 221 12.20 22.00 -9.98
C HIS A 221 11.47 21.11 -8.96
N GLU A 222 11.41 21.52 -7.69
CA GLU A 222 10.72 20.77 -6.63
C GLU A 222 9.22 20.60 -6.88
N ILE A 223 8.55 21.65 -7.38
CA ILE A 223 7.14 21.58 -7.76
C ILE A 223 6.94 20.59 -8.91
N ARG A 224 7.81 20.63 -9.92
CA ARG A 224 7.76 19.75 -11.09
C ARG A 224 7.98 18.29 -10.71
N ILE A 225 8.98 18.00 -9.88
CA ILE A 225 9.22 16.66 -9.34
C ILE A 225 8.00 16.14 -8.57
N THR A 226 7.41 16.98 -7.72
CA THR A 226 6.20 16.62 -6.95
C THR A 226 5.02 16.32 -7.88
N SER A 227 4.86 17.12 -8.93
CA SER A 227 3.84 16.96 -9.96
C SER A 227 4.04 15.67 -10.77
N ASP A 228 5.27 15.39 -11.20
CA ASP A 228 5.62 14.19 -11.95
C ASP A 228 5.42 12.93 -11.11
N GLU A 229 5.76 12.99 -9.81
CA GLU A 229 5.50 11.89 -8.87
C GLU A 229 3.99 11.62 -8.72
N GLN A 230 3.16 12.67 -8.68
CA GLN A 230 1.70 12.47 -8.65
C GLN A 230 1.16 11.99 -10.01
N SER A 231 1.75 12.43 -11.12
CA SER A 231 1.38 11.99 -12.48
C SER A 231 1.70 10.52 -12.71
N LYS A 232 2.73 9.98 -12.05
CA LYS A 232 3.05 8.55 -12.06
C LYS A 232 2.04 7.72 -11.28
N LYS A 233 1.31 8.32 -10.35
CA LYS A 233 0.25 7.63 -9.62
C LYS A 233 -1.01 7.63 -10.47
N ALA A 234 -1.59 6.45 -10.66
CA ALA A 234 -2.88 6.29 -11.32
C ALA A 234 -3.95 5.89 -10.31
N PHE A 235 -5.16 6.28 -10.62
CA PHE A 235 -6.36 5.88 -9.91
C PHE A 235 -7.34 5.33 -10.93
N GLU A 236 -7.70 4.06 -10.79
CA GLU A 236 -8.54 3.36 -11.74
C GLU A 236 -9.70 2.68 -11.01
N ARG A 237 -10.87 2.69 -11.64
CA ARG A 237 -12.08 2.06 -11.10
C ARG A 237 -12.51 0.97 -12.06
N VAL A 238 -12.71 -0.23 -11.52
CA VAL A 238 -13.17 -1.40 -12.29
C VAL A 238 -14.54 -1.80 -11.80
N THR A 239 -15.51 -1.84 -12.71
CA THR A 239 -16.88 -2.27 -12.41
C THR A 239 -16.94 -3.80 -12.46
N VAL A 240 -17.07 -4.44 -11.31
CA VAL A 240 -17.23 -5.88 -11.17
C VAL A 240 -18.45 -6.16 -10.28
N PRO A 241 -19.40 -7.00 -10.71
CA PRO A 241 -20.52 -7.39 -9.87
C PRO A 241 -20.07 -8.02 -8.53
N LYS A 242 -20.74 -7.65 -7.43
CA LYS A 242 -20.46 -8.15 -6.07
C LYS A 242 -20.41 -9.68 -5.91
N ILE A 243 -21.01 -10.42 -6.85
CA ILE A 243 -21.00 -11.89 -6.87
C ILE A 243 -19.56 -12.41 -7.04
N TYR A 244 -18.72 -11.67 -7.75
CA TYR A 244 -17.36 -12.08 -8.09
C TYR A 244 -16.29 -11.52 -7.13
N HIS A 245 -16.63 -10.54 -6.28
CA HIS A 245 -15.67 -9.94 -5.33
C HIS A 245 -15.00 -10.97 -4.40
N PRO A 246 -15.71 -11.94 -3.80
CA PRO A 246 -15.07 -12.96 -2.96
C PRO A 246 -14.05 -13.83 -3.72
N PHE A 247 -14.26 -14.02 -5.03
CA PHE A 247 -13.37 -14.81 -5.86
C PHE A 247 -12.10 -14.05 -6.26
N ILE A 248 -12.20 -12.73 -6.43
CA ILE A 248 -11.08 -11.83 -6.68
C ILE A 248 -10.20 -11.70 -5.43
N VAL A 249 -10.83 -11.55 -4.26
CA VAL A 249 -10.13 -11.44 -2.98
C VAL A 249 -9.42 -12.74 -2.61
N GLY A 250 -10.06 -13.89 -2.87
CA GLY A 250 -9.54 -15.21 -2.54
C GLY A 250 -9.84 -15.62 -1.09
N ALA A 251 -9.39 -16.83 -0.71
CA ALA A 251 -9.49 -17.28 0.68
C ALA A 251 -8.56 -16.42 1.55
N GLN A 252 -9.06 -15.89 2.67
CA GLN A 252 -8.26 -15.08 3.63
C GLN A 252 -7.51 -13.87 3.00
N ASN A 253 -8.01 -13.30 1.89
CA ASN A 253 -7.34 -12.22 1.13
C ASN A 253 -6.01 -12.61 0.47
N GLU A 254 -5.69 -13.91 0.33
CA GLU A 254 -4.41 -14.37 -0.22
C GLU A 254 -4.18 -13.89 -1.66
N LYS A 255 -5.15 -14.07 -2.56
CA LYS A 255 -5.05 -13.62 -3.95
C LYS A 255 -4.94 -12.10 -4.05
N LEU A 256 -5.69 -11.38 -3.22
CA LEU A 256 -5.61 -9.92 -3.15
C LEU A 256 -4.22 -9.46 -2.72
N ASN A 257 -3.67 -10.06 -1.66
CA ASN A 257 -2.34 -9.73 -1.15
C ASN A 257 -1.25 -10.06 -2.17
N GLN A 258 -1.37 -11.17 -2.89
CA GLN A 258 -0.46 -11.53 -3.98
C GLN A 258 -0.50 -10.47 -5.08
N MET A 259 -1.69 -10.04 -5.53
CA MET A 259 -1.80 -8.96 -6.54
C MET A 259 -1.23 -7.64 -6.03
N ILE A 260 -1.47 -7.27 -4.77
CA ILE A 260 -0.90 -6.07 -4.15
C ILE A 260 0.64 -6.14 -4.11
N ASN A 261 1.20 -7.31 -3.75
CA ASN A 261 2.64 -7.50 -3.68
C ASN A 261 3.31 -7.54 -5.06
N GLU A 262 2.67 -8.17 -6.05
CA GLU A 262 3.17 -8.25 -7.43
C GLU A 262 3.11 -6.90 -8.15
N THR A 263 2.05 -6.11 -7.93
CA THR A 263 1.81 -4.85 -8.67
C THR A 263 2.24 -3.61 -7.90
N GLY A 264 2.48 -3.71 -6.59
CA GLY A 264 2.69 -2.55 -5.72
C GLY A 264 1.47 -1.63 -5.60
N ALA A 265 0.34 -1.96 -6.23
CA ALA A 265 -0.87 -1.15 -6.22
C ALA A 265 -1.76 -1.51 -5.04
N ARG A 266 -2.44 -0.50 -4.48
CA ARG A 266 -3.42 -0.67 -3.41
C ARG A 266 -4.79 -0.92 -4.01
N ILE A 267 -5.31 -2.12 -3.80
CA ILE A 267 -6.62 -2.55 -4.28
C ILE A 267 -7.60 -2.51 -3.10
N ASN A 268 -8.69 -1.75 -3.25
CA ASN A 268 -9.77 -1.67 -2.27
C ASN A 268 -11.03 -2.31 -2.84
N VAL A 269 -11.41 -3.45 -2.26
CA VAL A 269 -12.63 -4.19 -2.62
C VAL A 269 -13.70 -3.89 -1.58
N PRO A 270 -14.90 -3.42 -1.97
CA PRO A 270 -15.97 -3.17 -1.03
C PRO A 270 -16.45 -4.48 -0.36
N PRO A 271 -16.79 -4.47 0.93
CA PRO A 271 -17.31 -5.65 1.61
C PRO A 271 -18.68 -6.06 1.06
N PRO A 272 -19.07 -7.35 1.15
CA PRO A 272 -20.32 -7.87 0.58
C PRO A 272 -21.58 -7.24 1.19
N SER A 273 -21.45 -6.55 2.33
CA SER A 273 -22.52 -5.78 2.99
C SER A 273 -22.89 -4.49 2.23
N VAL A 274 -21.98 -3.96 1.42
CA VAL A 274 -22.17 -2.73 0.66
C VAL A 274 -22.50 -3.08 -0.78
N ASN A 275 -23.65 -2.60 -1.28
CA ASN A 275 -24.05 -2.75 -2.69
C ASN A 275 -23.26 -1.79 -3.59
N LYS A 276 -21.94 -1.97 -3.68
CA LYS A 276 -21.07 -1.27 -4.62
C LYS A 276 -20.41 -2.30 -5.50
N ASP A 277 -20.61 -2.19 -6.80
CA ASP A 277 -20.01 -3.07 -7.81
C ASP A 277 -18.70 -2.48 -8.36
N GLU A 278 -18.01 -1.65 -7.59
CA GLU A 278 -16.82 -0.92 -8.04
C GLU A 278 -15.61 -1.25 -7.16
N ILE A 279 -14.56 -1.74 -7.79
CA ILE A 279 -13.26 -1.97 -7.17
C ILE A 279 -12.37 -0.79 -7.50
N VAL A 280 -11.74 -0.22 -6.46
CA VAL A 280 -10.86 0.94 -6.59
C VAL A 280 -9.42 0.49 -6.51
N ILE A 281 -8.61 0.87 -7.49
CA ILE A 281 -7.19 0.55 -7.56
C ILE A 281 -6.42 1.87 -7.56
N ALA A 282 -5.49 2.03 -6.64
CA ALA A 282 -4.67 3.23 -6.50
C ALA A 282 -3.20 2.84 -6.34
N GLY A 283 -2.30 3.43 -7.11
CA GLY A 283 -0.89 3.08 -7.06
C GLY A 283 -0.12 3.68 -8.23
N GLU A 284 1.03 3.11 -8.56
CA GLU A 284 1.75 3.48 -9.78
C GLU A 284 0.97 3.08 -11.03
N LYS A 285 1.11 3.87 -12.10
CA LYS A 285 0.38 3.68 -13.36
C LYS A 285 0.53 2.27 -13.94
N GLU A 286 1.74 1.73 -13.89
CA GLU A 286 2.03 0.37 -14.38
C GLU A 286 1.38 -0.70 -13.49
N GLY A 287 1.54 -0.58 -12.17
CA GLY A 287 0.93 -1.47 -11.20
C GLY A 287 -0.60 -1.48 -11.26
N VAL A 288 -1.21 -0.31 -11.43
CA VAL A 288 -2.67 -0.15 -11.54
C VAL A 288 -3.20 -0.82 -12.81
N LEU A 289 -2.51 -0.67 -13.94
CA LEU A 289 -2.89 -1.32 -15.20
C LEU A 289 -2.75 -2.85 -15.12
N ALA A 290 -1.66 -3.33 -14.51
CA ALA A 290 -1.44 -4.76 -14.28
C ALA A 290 -2.51 -5.35 -13.35
N ALA A 291 -2.83 -4.66 -12.25
CA ALA A 291 -3.88 -5.06 -11.31
C ALA A 291 -5.26 -5.08 -11.97
N LYS A 292 -5.60 -4.05 -12.77
CA LYS A 292 -6.84 -4.00 -13.55
C LYS A 292 -6.95 -5.21 -14.47
N THR A 293 -5.92 -5.46 -15.27
CA THR A 293 -5.88 -6.57 -16.22
C THR A 293 -6.07 -7.91 -15.52
N ARG A 294 -5.45 -8.09 -14.35
CA ARG A 294 -5.56 -9.33 -13.57
C ARG A 294 -6.93 -9.51 -12.93
N ILE A 295 -7.53 -8.44 -12.40
CA ILE A 295 -8.90 -8.44 -11.89
C ILE A 295 -9.90 -8.76 -13.01
N GLU A 296 -9.76 -8.14 -14.18
CA GLU A 296 -10.61 -8.40 -15.34
C GLU A 296 -10.44 -9.83 -15.87
N ALA A 297 -9.22 -10.37 -15.86
CA ALA A 297 -8.95 -11.76 -16.25
C ALA A 297 -9.64 -12.75 -15.30
N ILE A 298 -9.51 -12.55 -13.99
CA ILE A 298 -10.20 -13.37 -12.98
C ILE A 298 -11.72 -13.23 -13.13
N TYR A 299 -12.23 -12.02 -13.36
CA TYR A 299 -13.65 -11.78 -13.60
C TYR A 299 -14.16 -12.58 -14.81
N LYS A 300 -13.51 -12.46 -15.97
CA LYS A 300 -13.88 -13.19 -17.20
C LYS A 300 -13.76 -14.70 -17.03
N GLU A 301 -12.75 -15.18 -16.31
CA GLU A 301 -12.60 -16.60 -16.02
C GLU A 301 -13.75 -17.11 -15.12
N MET A 302 -14.06 -16.37 -14.06
CA MET A 302 -15.15 -16.73 -13.16
C MET A 302 -16.52 -16.61 -13.82
N GLU A 303 -16.74 -15.63 -14.69
CA GLU A 303 -17.99 -15.49 -15.46
C GLU A 303 -18.25 -16.73 -16.33
N LYS A 304 -17.21 -17.29 -16.96
CA LYS A 304 -17.33 -18.53 -17.76
C LYS A 304 -17.51 -19.78 -16.90
N LYS A 305 -16.83 -19.86 -15.75
CA LYS A 305 -16.82 -21.07 -14.89
C LYS A 305 -17.96 -21.10 -13.86
N CYS A 306 -18.55 -19.95 -13.53
CA CYS A 306 -19.55 -19.83 -12.49
C CYS A 306 -20.92 -20.28 -13.02
N THR A 307 -21.36 -21.43 -12.53
CA THR A 307 -22.72 -21.94 -12.77
C THR A 307 -23.52 -21.85 -11.48
N THR A 308 -24.83 -21.68 -11.64
CA THR A 308 -25.78 -21.70 -10.52
C THR A 308 -26.54 -23.01 -10.58
N VAL A 309 -26.48 -23.80 -9.52
CA VAL A 309 -27.32 -24.98 -9.34
C VAL A 309 -28.20 -24.76 -8.13
N SER A 310 -29.50 -24.94 -8.34
CA SER A 310 -30.51 -24.89 -7.30
C SER A 310 -30.79 -26.32 -6.85
N VAL A 311 -30.70 -26.57 -5.55
CA VAL A 311 -31.06 -27.85 -4.93
C VAL A 311 -32.25 -27.63 -4.04
N GLU A 312 -33.26 -28.49 -4.19
CA GLU A 312 -34.40 -28.53 -3.28
C GLU A 312 -34.07 -29.44 -2.10
N VAL A 313 -34.09 -28.88 -0.90
CA VAL A 313 -33.82 -29.58 0.36
C VAL A 313 -34.97 -29.29 1.32
N ASN A 314 -35.41 -30.31 2.06
CA ASN A 314 -36.56 -30.16 2.94
C ASN A 314 -36.29 -29.14 4.06
N LYS A 315 -37.30 -28.34 4.46
CA LYS A 315 -37.16 -27.19 5.38
C LYS A 315 -36.48 -27.54 6.70
N SER A 316 -36.73 -28.74 7.24
CA SER A 316 -36.12 -29.24 8.49
C SER A 316 -34.59 -29.44 8.39
N GLN A 317 -34.07 -29.71 7.20
CA GLN A 317 -32.65 -30.01 6.95
C GLN A 317 -31.80 -28.76 6.66
N HIS A 318 -32.43 -27.61 6.33
CA HIS A 318 -31.73 -26.35 6.04
C HIS A 318 -30.85 -25.85 7.19
N LYS A 319 -31.27 -26.11 8.44
CA LYS A 319 -30.49 -25.74 9.64
C LYS A 319 -29.10 -26.37 9.64
N TYR A 320 -28.99 -27.61 9.13
CA TYR A 320 -27.75 -28.38 9.14
C TYR A 320 -26.86 -28.07 7.93
N CYS A 321 -27.43 -27.64 6.80
CA CYS A 321 -26.69 -27.22 5.60
C CYS A 321 -26.13 -25.78 5.70
N ARG A 322 -26.69 -24.93 6.58
CA ARG A 322 -26.31 -23.49 6.71
C ARG A 322 -24.83 -23.26 7.07
N ASN A 323 -24.20 -24.21 7.76
CA ASN A 323 -22.80 -24.11 8.21
C ASN A 323 -21.81 -24.81 7.26
N ALA A 324 -22.30 -25.54 6.24
CA ALA A 324 -21.45 -26.38 5.39
C ALA A 324 -20.73 -25.60 4.28
N THR A 325 -21.27 -24.45 3.87
CA THR A 325 -20.82 -23.74 2.66
C THR A 325 -20.55 -22.26 2.94
N ALA A 326 -19.59 -21.97 3.82
CA ALA A 326 -19.10 -20.62 4.16
C ALA A 326 -18.58 -19.77 2.97
N ARG A 327 -18.61 -20.29 1.73
CA ARG A 327 -18.08 -19.64 0.52
C ARG A 327 -19.13 -19.34 -0.55
N PHE A 328 -20.40 -19.65 -0.30
CA PHE A 328 -21.48 -19.52 -1.29
C PHE A 328 -22.51 -18.49 -0.83
N GLN A 329 -22.84 -17.50 -1.67
CA GLN A 329 -23.89 -16.53 -1.38
C GLN A 329 -25.24 -17.24 -1.30
N HIS A 330 -25.78 -17.42 -0.10
CA HIS A 330 -27.12 -17.97 0.12
C HIS A 330 -28.13 -16.83 0.05
N ARG A 331 -28.87 -16.75 -1.07
CA ARG A 331 -30.03 -15.87 -1.14
C ARG A 331 -31.21 -16.67 -0.59
N HIS A 332 -31.63 -16.32 0.62
CA HIS A 332 -32.72 -17.01 1.31
C HIS A 332 -34.03 -16.75 0.55
N ASN A 333 -34.68 -17.81 0.10
CA ASN A 333 -36.10 -17.77 -0.21
C ASN A 333 -36.79 -18.82 0.68
N ASN A 334 -37.99 -18.52 1.19
CA ASN A 334 -38.72 -19.36 2.15
C ASN A 334 -39.24 -20.70 1.54
N THR A 335 -38.67 -21.11 0.41
CA THR A 335 -39.19 -22.11 -0.53
C THR A 335 -38.46 -23.46 -0.47
N GLY A 336 -37.55 -23.67 0.48
CA GLY A 336 -36.81 -24.94 0.57
C GLY A 336 -35.67 -25.10 -0.45
N THR A 337 -35.33 -24.05 -1.20
CA THR A 337 -34.32 -24.12 -2.26
C THR A 337 -32.98 -23.51 -1.79
N ILE A 338 -31.90 -24.29 -1.84
CA ILE A 338 -30.52 -23.84 -1.63
C ILE A 338 -29.89 -23.57 -3.00
N THR A 339 -29.46 -22.35 -3.26
CA THR A 339 -28.71 -22.01 -4.49
C THR A 339 -27.22 -22.07 -4.23
N LEU A 340 -26.54 -23.02 -4.86
CA LEU A 340 -25.08 -23.10 -4.88
C LEU A 340 -24.57 -22.40 -6.13
N ARG A 341 -23.61 -21.48 -5.95
CA ARG A 341 -23.02 -20.67 -7.02
C ARG A 341 -21.51 -20.67 -6.96
N GLY A 342 -20.86 -21.26 -7.94
CA GLY A 342 -19.41 -21.25 -7.98
C GLY A 342 -18.84 -22.01 -9.18
N PRO A 343 -17.52 -22.25 -9.15
CA PRO A 343 -16.84 -23.00 -10.20
C PRO A 343 -17.42 -24.40 -10.34
N HIS A 344 -17.73 -24.82 -11.57
CA HIS A 344 -18.33 -26.12 -11.87
C HIS A 344 -17.56 -27.31 -11.27
N GLU A 345 -16.22 -27.28 -11.26
CA GLU A 345 -15.36 -28.32 -10.66
C GLU A 345 -15.63 -28.53 -9.16
N LYS A 346 -15.88 -27.44 -8.43
CA LYS A 346 -16.14 -27.47 -6.98
C LYS A 346 -17.62 -27.55 -6.66
N LEU A 347 -18.48 -27.30 -7.64
CA LEU A 347 -19.92 -27.36 -7.48
C LEU A 347 -20.37 -28.79 -7.21
N GLY A 348 -19.81 -29.79 -7.90
CA GLY A 348 -20.11 -31.20 -7.63
C GLY A 348 -19.74 -31.63 -6.20
N VAL A 349 -18.56 -31.25 -5.73
CA VAL A 349 -18.13 -31.54 -4.35
C VAL A 349 -19.02 -30.81 -3.33
N ALA A 350 -19.35 -29.54 -3.59
CA ALA A 350 -20.25 -28.78 -2.73
C ALA A 350 -21.67 -29.36 -2.71
N LEU A 351 -22.17 -29.86 -3.84
CA LEU A 351 -23.44 -30.57 -3.94
C LEU A 351 -23.44 -31.83 -3.08
N ASN A 352 -22.43 -32.68 -3.21
CA ASN A 352 -22.30 -33.88 -2.38
C ASN A 352 -22.22 -33.53 -0.90
N ILE A 353 -21.45 -32.51 -0.50
CA ILE A 353 -21.40 -32.06 0.89
C ILE A 353 -22.77 -31.58 1.38
N VAL A 354 -23.52 -30.84 0.55
CA VAL A 354 -24.86 -30.37 0.91
C VAL A 354 -25.83 -31.54 1.01
N TYR A 355 -25.80 -32.51 0.10
CA TYR A 355 -26.62 -33.71 0.16
C TYR A 355 -26.26 -34.60 1.35
N ASP A 356 -24.98 -34.89 1.58
CA ASP A 356 -24.52 -35.67 2.72
C ASP A 356 -24.89 -35.00 4.03
N LYS A 357 -24.79 -33.66 4.10
CA LYS A 357 -25.17 -32.91 5.30
C LYS A 357 -26.70 -32.82 5.48
N ALA A 358 -27.45 -32.66 4.40
CA ALA A 358 -28.92 -32.71 4.42
C ALA A 358 -29.42 -34.09 4.86
N ASN A 359 -28.77 -35.16 4.40
CA ASN A 359 -29.08 -36.54 4.72
C ASN A 359 -28.50 -37.00 6.07
N SER A 360 -27.54 -36.26 6.65
CA SER A 360 -26.94 -36.61 7.94
C SER A 360 -27.91 -36.57 9.12
N VAL A 361 -28.99 -35.79 8.98
CA VAL A 361 -30.06 -35.69 9.97
C VAL A 361 -31.39 -35.75 9.23
N SER A 362 -32.13 -36.84 9.41
CA SER A 362 -33.52 -36.93 8.97
C SER A 362 -34.45 -36.55 10.12
N ALA A 363 -35.55 -35.90 9.77
CA ALA A 363 -36.65 -35.61 10.68
C ALA A 363 -37.89 -36.32 10.11
N THR A 364 -38.47 -37.24 10.87
CA THR A 364 -39.69 -37.95 10.48
C THR A 364 -40.77 -37.71 11.52
N ASP A 365 -41.97 -37.39 11.05
CA ASP A 365 -43.15 -37.29 11.90
C ASP A 365 -43.87 -38.65 11.90
N VAL A 366 -44.08 -39.22 13.08
CA VAL A 366 -44.93 -40.42 13.28
C VAL A 366 -46.27 -39.97 13.82
N GLU A 367 -47.36 -40.38 13.16
CA GLU A 367 -48.72 -40.07 13.58
C GLU A 367 -49.11 -40.99 14.74
N ALA A 368 -49.15 -40.43 15.95
CA ALA A 368 -49.44 -41.15 17.17
C ALA A 368 -50.48 -40.35 17.98
N PRO A 369 -51.62 -40.94 18.36
CA PRO A 369 -52.61 -40.28 19.20
C PRO A 369 -52.05 -39.88 20.57
N ALA A 370 -52.46 -38.72 21.09
CA ALA A 370 -51.96 -38.20 22.37
C ALA A 370 -52.11 -39.16 23.58
N TRP A 371 -53.08 -40.08 23.55
CA TRP A 371 -53.28 -41.06 24.61
C TRP A 371 -52.15 -42.11 24.69
N ILE A 372 -51.45 -42.38 23.58
CA ILE A 372 -50.37 -43.38 23.52
C ILE A 372 -49.00 -42.77 23.82
N HIS A 373 -48.84 -41.44 23.75
CA HIS A 373 -47.60 -40.75 24.12
C HIS A 373 -47.13 -41.14 25.54
N LYS A 374 -48.06 -41.29 26.49
CA LYS A 374 -47.76 -41.71 27.87
C LYS A 374 -47.25 -43.15 27.96
N TYR A 375 -47.70 -44.04 27.06
CA TYR A 375 -47.25 -45.43 26.97
C TYR A 375 -45.87 -45.54 26.30
N ILE A 376 -45.61 -44.75 25.24
CA ILE A 376 -44.31 -44.69 24.56
C ILE A 376 -43.22 -44.15 25.50
N ILE A 377 -43.52 -43.13 26.31
CA ILE A 377 -42.59 -42.59 27.32
C ILE A 377 -42.36 -43.60 28.47
N GLY A 378 -43.43 -44.26 28.93
CA GLY A 378 -43.40 -45.27 30.00
C GLY A 378 -43.36 -44.69 31.43
N ARG A 379 -43.47 -45.55 32.45
CA ARG A 379 -43.43 -45.14 33.88
C ARG A 379 -42.07 -44.49 34.19
N LYS A 380 -42.07 -43.22 34.61
CA LYS A 380 -40.87 -42.38 34.85
C LYS A 380 -39.94 -42.20 33.64
N GLY A 381 -40.45 -42.36 32.41
CA GLY A 381 -39.65 -42.21 31.19
C GLY A 381 -38.71 -43.38 30.90
N ALA A 382 -38.95 -44.55 31.51
CA ALA A 382 -38.05 -45.70 31.38
C ALA A 382 -37.98 -46.24 29.93
N ASN A 383 -39.11 -46.28 29.23
CA ASN A 383 -39.22 -46.88 27.90
C ASN A 383 -38.54 -46.01 26.83
N ILE A 384 -38.79 -44.69 26.85
CA ILE A 384 -38.08 -43.76 25.95
C ILE A 384 -36.58 -43.70 26.25
N LYS A 385 -36.17 -43.81 27.53
CA LYS A 385 -34.75 -43.86 27.90
C LYS A 385 -34.05 -45.12 27.36
N GLU A 386 -34.75 -46.25 27.27
CA GLU A 386 -34.22 -47.48 26.69
C GLU A 386 -34.04 -47.33 25.17
N ILE A 387 -35.03 -46.77 24.48
CA ILE A 387 -34.97 -46.47 23.05
C ILE A 387 -33.85 -45.46 22.73
N THR A 388 -33.72 -44.39 23.52
CA THR A 388 -32.62 -43.41 23.38
C THR A 388 -31.26 -43.97 23.81
N LYS A 389 -31.20 -44.99 24.68
CA LYS A 389 -29.95 -45.66 25.06
C LYS A 389 -29.40 -46.50 23.91
N ASP A 390 -30.28 -47.15 23.15
CA ASP A 390 -29.92 -47.88 21.93
C ASP A 390 -29.56 -46.96 20.75
N SER A 391 -30.01 -45.70 20.79
CA SER A 391 -29.79 -44.70 19.73
C SER A 391 -29.53 -43.32 20.33
N PRO A 392 -28.31 -43.07 20.84
CA PRO A 392 -27.99 -41.88 21.62
C PRO A 392 -27.95 -40.58 20.81
N LYS A 393 -27.98 -40.66 19.47
CA LYS A 393 -27.96 -39.49 18.58
C LYS A 393 -29.35 -39.09 18.08
N VAL A 394 -30.40 -39.83 18.48
CA VAL A 394 -31.78 -39.54 18.09
C VAL A 394 -32.45 -38.69 19.18
N HIS A 395 -33.04 -37.58 18.75
CA HIS A 395 -33.88 -36.72 19.56
C HIS A 395 -35.35 -36.99 19.20
N VAL A 396 -36.16 -37.36 20.21
CA VAL A 396 -37.60 -37.59 20.05
C VAL A 396 -38.34 -36.48 20.76
N GLU A 397 -39.07 -35.66 20.02
CA GLU A 397 -39.88 -34.56 20.54
C GLU A 397 -41.36 -34.95 20.52
N PHE A 398 -41.97 -34.94 21.71
CA PHE A 398 -43.40 -35.20 21.90
C PHE A 398 -44.12 -33.87 21.99
N THR A 399 -45.03 -33.61 21.05
CA THR A 399 -45.85 -32.40 21.10
C THR A 399 -47.23 -32.78 21.66
N ASP A 400 -47.50 -32.51 22.94
CA ASP A 400 -48.76 -32.89 23.60
C ASP A 400 -50.03 -32.28 22.96
N LYS A 401 -49.87 -31.29 22.09
CA LYS A 401 -50.96 -30.59 21.38
C LYS A 401 -51.20 -31.12 19.96
N GLU A 402 -50.31 -31.95 19.44
CA GLU A 402 -50.40 -32.52 18.09
C GLU A 402 -50.35 -34.06 18.20
N ASN A 403 -51.16 -34.79 17.42
CA ASN A 403 -51.08 -36.26 17.36
C ASN A 403 -49.86 -36.74 16.55
N LYS A 404 -48.70 -36.13 16.80
CA LYS A 404 -47.46 -36.33 16.04
C LYS A 404 -46.26 -36.34 16.97
N ILE A 405 -45.40 -37.33 16.77
CA ILE A 405 -44.10 -37.46 17.42
C ILE A 405 -43.03 -37.14 16.38
N LYS A 406 -42.16 -36.18 16.67
CA LYS A 406 -41.04 -35.83 15.77
C LYS A 406 -39.80 -36.58 16.20
N ILE A 407 -39.23 -37.34 15.27
CA ILE A 407 -37.99 -38.09 15.49
C ILE A 407 -36.92 -37.45 14.62
N GLU A 408 -35.92 -36.83 15.23
CA GLU A 408 -34.78 -36.21 14.56
C GLU A 408 -33.49 -36.97 14.87
N GLY A 409 -32.69 -37.32 13.86
CA GLY A 409 -31.41 -37.99 14.09
C GLY A 409 -30.78 -38.56 12.83
N PRO A 410 -29.70 -39.36 12.95
CA PRO A 410 -29.14 -40.09 11.82
C PRO A 410 -30.18 -41.01 11.19
N PRO A 411 -30.27 -41.10 9.85
CA PRO A 411 -31.35 -41.84 9.18
C PRO A 411 -31.43 -43.32 9.60
N GLU A 412 -30.30 -43.98 9.81
CA GLU A 412 -30.24 -45.37 10.26
C GLU A 412 -30.78 -45.57 11.68
N GLU A 413 -30.58 -44.59 12.58
CA GLU A 413 -31.07 -44.65 13.96
C GLU A 413 -32.55 -44.21 14.04
N VAL A 414 -32.97 -43.27 13.18
CA VAL A 414 -34.36 -42.80 13.07
C VAL A 414 -35.29 -43.92 12.61
N GLU A 415 -34.88 -44.74 11.64
CA GLU A 415 -35.68 -45.87 11.16
C GLU A 415 -35.86 -46.94 12.25
N LYS A 416 -34.78 -47.33 12.94
CA LYS A 416 -34.84 -48.27 14.08
C LYS A 416 -35.70 -47.72 15.23
N THR A 417 -35.62 -46.42 15.49
CA THR A 417 -36.42 -45.77 16.54
C THR A 417 -37.89 -45.72 16.16
N LYS A 418 -38.19 -45.44 14.89
CA LYS A 418 -39.54 -45.45 14.34
C LYS A 418 -40.16 -46.84 14.42
N GLU A 419 -39.47 -47.88 13.96
CA GLU A 419 -39.96 -49.27 14.04
C GLU A 419 -40.27 -49.70 15.49
N LYS A 420 -39.42 -49.31 16.46
CA LYS A 420 -39.67 -49.57 17.88
C LYS A 420 -40.93 -48.85 18.36
N ILE A 421 -41.14 -47.60 17.98
CA ILE A 421 -42.33 -46.82 18.34
C ILE A 421 -43.59 -47.41 17.69
N ASP A 422 -43.52 -47.79 16.41
CA ASP A 422 -44.63 -48.42 15.67
C ASP A 422 -44.97 -49.80 16.26
N SER A 423 -43.98 -50.58 16.70
CA SER A 423 -44.22 -51.87 17.38
C SER A 423 -44.91 -51.75 18.75
N ILE A 424 -44.78 -50.59 19.41
CA ILE A 424 -45.49 -50.27 20.66
C ILE A 424 -46.90 -49.76 20.34
N PHE A 425 -47.10 -49.18 19.15
CA PHE A 425 -48.39 -48.74 18.67
C PHE A 425 -49.31 -49.90 18.27
N ASP A 426 -48.77 -50.94 17.61
CA ASP A 426 -49.52 -52.11 17.13
C ASP A 426 -49.87 -53.15 18.22
N ARG A 427 -49.50 -52.90 19.49
CA ARG A 427 -49.54 -53.87 20.59
C ARG A 427 -50.40 -53.38 21.74
#